data_AF-A0A183DSW1-F1
#
_entry.id   AF-A0A183DSW1-F1
#
_cell.length_a   1.000
_cell.length_b   1.000
_cell.length_c   1.000
_cell.angle_alpha   90.00
_cell.angle_beta   90.00
_cell.angle_gamma   90.00
#
_symmetry.space_group_name_H-M   'P 1'
#
loop_
_entity.id
_entity.type
_entity.pdbx_description
1 polymer ?
#
loop_
_entity_poly.entity_id
_entity_poly.type
_entity_poly.pdbx_seq_one_letter_code
_entity_poly.pdbx_strand_id
1 'polypeptide(L)'
;MMSMCQMVEEELKKALIKTRLIENWENCGWNRSGRTDKGVSAFKQIASLIVRSTGGHENALCATDGSGDITAAEKQELPYIKMLNGTLPKSIRVLAWAPVPEDFSARHQCTQRTYTYLFPKGNFDIQACDLLVGEHDFRNFCRIDMNKERVEMSYVRTINYARISAISDDISSPYDFFELTIKAKGFLWHQIRCIMALLCEIGCQNEQPQVI
;
A
#
# COMPACT_ATOMS: atom_id res chain seq x y z
N MET A 1 22.90 -17.27 9.51
CA MET A 1 22.98 -16.07 8.64
C MET A 1 21.72 -15.24 8.89
N MET A 2 21.80 -14.22 9.76
CA MET A 2 20.65 -13.36 10.05
C MET A 2 20.28 -12.59 8.77
N SER A 3 19.11 -12.87 8.21
CA SER A 3 18.54 -12.07 7.13
C SER A 3 18.36 -10.65 7.66
N MET A 4 19.23 -9.74 7.21
CA MET A 4 19.06 -8.31 7.43
C MET A 4 17.72 -7.96 6.78
N CYS A 5 16.74 -7.52 7.58
CA CYS A 5 15.41 -7.20 7.10
C CYS A 5 15.49 -5.96 6.20
N GLN A 6 15.80 -6.16 4.92
CA GLN A 6 15.90 -5.10 3.93
C GLN A 6 14.49 -4.56 3.68
N MET A 7 14.29 -3.27 3.92
CA MET A 7 13.04 -2.60 3.55
C MET A 7 12.99 -2.41 2.04
N VAL A 8 11.79 -2.51 1.45
CA VAL A 8 11.57 -2.24 0.02
C VAL A 8 12.10 -0.85 -0.38
N GLU A 9 11.93 0.13 0.50
CA GLU A 9 12.41 1.51 0.28
C GLU A 9 13.94 1.58 0.20
N GLU A 10 14.66 0.81 1.02
CA GLU A 10 16.13 0.79 0.98
C GLU A 10 16.66 0.15 -0.30
N GLU A 11 16.02 -0.93 -0.78
CA GLU A 11 16.38 -1.53 -2.06
C GLU A 11 16.07 -0.60 -3.24
N LEU A 12 14.98 0.16 -3.17
CA LEU A 12 14.65 1.16 -4.17
C LEU A 12 15.63 2.35 -4.14
N LYS A 13 15.99 2.84 -2.95
CA LYS A 13 17.04 3.87 -2.75
C LYS A 13 18.34 3.45 -3.42
N LYS A 14 18.81 2.23 -3.13
CA LYS A 14 20.02 1.68 -3.76
C LYS A 14 19.91 1.60 -5.28
N ALA A 15 18.77 1.15 -5.81
CA ALA A 15 18.55 1.04 -7.24
C ALA A 15 18.55 2.41 -7.94
N LEU A 16 17.88 3.40 -7.36
CA LEU A 16 17.81 4.76 -7.90
C LEU A 16 19.19 5.45 -7.93
N ILE A 17 19.96 5.32 -6.86
CA ILE A 17 21.34 5.87 -6.79
C ILE A 17 22.24 5.14 -7.77
N LYS A 18 22.21 3.79 -7.80
CA LYS A 18 23.07 2.99 -8.69
C LYS A 18 22.81 3.25 -10.16
N THR A 19 21.56 3.52 -10.53
CA THR A 19 21.16 3.88 -11.91
C THR A 19 21.35 5.37 -12.22
N ARG A 20 21.81 6.17 -11.23
CA ARG A 20 21.97 7.62 -11.31
C ARG A 20 20.69 8.34 -11.72
N LEU A 21 19.54 7.81 -11.29
CA LEU A 21 18.24 8.45 -11.47
C LEU A 21 18.01 9.52 -10.42
N ILE A 22 18.64 9.38 -9.25
CA ILE A 22 18.70 10.43 -8.21
C ILE A 22 20.15 10.63 -7.80
N GLU A 23 20.50 11.84 -7.37
CA GLU A 23 21.80 12.16 -6.79
C GLU A 23 21.88 11.69 -5.33
N ASN A 24 20.88 12.09 -4.53
CA ASN A 24 20.73 11.68 -3.15
C ASN A 24 19.23 11.46 -2.83
N TRP A 25 18.95 10.82 -1.70
CA TRP A 25 17.60 10.43 -1.31
C TRP A 25 16.83 11.58 -0.68
N GLU A 26 17.55 12.47 -0.02
CA GLU A 26 17.03 13.55 0.79
C GLU A 26 16.40 14.65 -0.10
N ASN A 27 16.90 14.82 -1.32
CA ASN A 27 16.45 15.86 -2.25
C ASN A 27 15.59 15.34 -3.42
N CYS A 28 15.22 14.05 -3.45
CA CYS A 28 14.43 13.49 -4.55
C CYS A 28 12.91 13.61 -4.35
N GLY A 29 12.44 14.35 -3.35
CA GLY A 29 10.99 14.55 -3.13
C GLY A 29 10.22 13.26 -2.82
N TRP A 30 10.90 12.22 -2.33
CA TRP A 30 10.33 10.90 -2.11
C TRP A 30 9.08 10.95 -1.22
N ASN A 31 7.97 10.43 -1.74
CA ASN A 31 6.80 10.13 -0.94
C ASN A 31 6.02 8.94 -1.51
N ARG A 32 5.21 8.29 -0.66
CA ARG A 32 4.51 7.03 -1.00
C ARG A 32 3.09 7.03 -0.48
N SER A 33 2.23 6.35 -1.22
CA SER A 33 0.81 6.22 -0.90
C SER A 33 0.60 5.46 0.41
N GLY A 34 1.27 4.32 0.66
CA GLY A 34 1.11 3.57 1.91
C GLY A 34 2.44 3.21 2.55
N ARG A 35 2.53 3.27 3.88
CA ARG A 35 3.60 2.58 4.62
C ARG A 35 3.10 1.17 4.94
N THR A 36 3.85 0.15 4.54
CA THR A 36 3.55 -1.25 4.87
C THR A 36 4.42 -1.70 6.05
N ASP A 37 3.84 -2.49 6.94
CA ASP A 37 4.58 -3.09 8.05
C ASP A 37 5.48 -4.24 7.57
N LYS A 38 6.41 -4.66 8.43
CA LYS A 38 7.28 -5.80 8.15
C LYS A 38 6.46 -7.05 7.83
N GLY A 39 6.78 -7.70 6.71
CA GLY A 39 6.11 -8.91 6.24
C GLY A 39 4.85 -8.66 5.41
N VAL A 40 4.43 -7.40 5.23
CA VAL A 40 3.28 -7.06 4.38
C VAL A 40 3.73 -6.87 2.93
N SER A 41 3.08 -7.60 2.03
CA SER A 41 3.24 -7.46 0.58
C SER A 41 2.44 -6.28 0.02
N ALA A 42 2.83 -5.76 -1.13
CA ALA A 42 2.07 -4.73 -1.84
C ALA A 42 2.14 -4.97 -3.36
N PHE A 43 0.98 -5.07 -4.00
CA PHE A 43 0.90 -5.30 -5.46
C PHE A 43 0.89 -3.98 -6.25
N LYS A 44 0.17 -2.96 -5.75
CA LYS A 44 0.01 -1.65 -6.41
C LYS A 44 0.44 -0.49 -5.49
N GLN A 45 1.63 -0.62 -4.88
CA GLN A 45 2.22 0.50 -4.15
C GLN A 45 2.55 1.63 -5.12
N ILE A 46 2.16 2.85 -4.78
CA ILE A 46 2.48 4.05 -5.56
C ILE A 46 3.45 4.91 -4.76
N ALA A 47 4.49 5.40 -5.43
CA ALA A 47 5.42 6.39 -4.93
C ALA A 47 5.65 7.48 -5.98
N SER A 48 5.99 8.68 -5.52
CA SER A 48 6.38 9.82 -6.34
C SER A 48 7.71 10.35 -5.86
N LEU A 49 8.54 10.78 -6.82
CA LEU A 49 9.89 11.27 -6.63
C LEU A 49 10.32 12.03 -7.89
N ILE A 50 11.32 12.89 -7.73
CA ILE A 50 11.99 13.61 -8.79
C ILE A 50 13.17 12.76 -9.26
N VAL A 51 13.26 12.51 -10.56
CA VAL A 51 14.33 11.73 -11.18
C VAL A 51 14.95 12.47 -12.36
N ARG A 52 16.17 12.09 -12.72
CA ARG A 52 16.86 12.57 -13.92
C ARG A 52 16.06 12.19 -15.18
N SER A 53 15.70 13.21 -15.95
CA SER A 53 15.09 13.13 -17.29
C SER A 53 16.12 13.28 -18.42
N THR A 54 15.82 12.79 -19.62
CA THR A 54 16.63 13.04 -20.84
C THR A 54 16.68 14.51 -21.25
N GLY A 55 15.64 15.29 -20.96
CA GLY A 55 15.47 16.68 -21.42
C GLY A 55 16.20 17.77 -20.62
N GLY A 56 16.85 17.42 -19.50
CA GLY A 56 17.39 18.41 -18.56
C GLY A 56 16.28 19.18 -17.82
N HIS A 57 16.64 20.24 -17.09
CA HIS A 57 15.68 21.01 -16.26
C HIS A 57 14.66 21.80 -17.10
N GLU A 58 15.05 22.25 -18.30
CA GLU A 58 14.21 23.08 -19.18
C GLU A 58 13.16 22.29 -19.96
N ASN A 59 13.40 20.99 -20.18
CA ASN A 59 12.49 20.08 -20.90
C ASN A 59 12.10 18.87 -20.03
N ALA A 60 12.13 19.01 -18.70
CA ALA A 60 11.70 17.96 -17.80
C ALA A 60 10.22 17.66 -18.05
N LEU A 61 9.89 16.38 -18.24
CA LEU A 61 8.52 15.94 -18.45
C LEU A 61 7.74 16.00 -17.15
N CYS A 62 7.11 17.15 -16.90
CA CYS A 62 6.04 17.30 -15.93
C CYS A 62 4.70 17.19 -16.67
N ALA A 63 3.71 16.55 -16.06
CA ALA A 63 2.37 16.55 -16.66
C ALA A 63 1.80 17.97 -16.58
N THR A 64 1.66 18.63 -17.73
CA THR A 64 0.83 19.82 -17.88
C THR A 64 -0.57 19.37 -18.28
N ASP A 65 -1.53 19.57 -17.36
CA ASP A 65 -2.95 19.83 -17.64
C ASP A 65 -3.70 18.86 -18.58
N GLY A 66 -3.21 17.64 -18.79
CA GLY A 66 -3.92 16.57 -19.50
C GLY A 66 -3.88 16.61 -21.04
N SER A 67 -3.01 17.40 -21.67
CA SER A 67 -2.95 17.51 -23.15
C SER A 67 -1.73 16.87 -23.83
N GLY A 68 -0.83 16.24 -23.07
CA GLY A 68 0.37 15.59 -23.63
C GLY A 68 0.09 14.13 -24.03
N ASP A 69 0.46 13.76 -25.26
CA ASP A 69 0.50 12.35 -25.68
C ASP A 69 1.56 11.60 -24.86
N ILE A 70 1.13 10.89 -23.81
CA ILE A 70 1.97 10.10 -22.90
C ILE A 70 2.88 9.15 -23.67
N THR A 71 2.43 8.65 -24.83
CA THR A 71 3.21 7.68 -25.62
C THR A 71 4.41 8.31 -26.33
N ALA A 72 4.36 9.61 -26.61
CA ALA A 72 5.50 10.36 -27.14
C ALA A 72 6.52 10.66 -26.03
N ALA A 73 6.04 11.01 -24.84
CA ALA A 73 6.87 11.24 -23.64
C ALA A 73 7.65 9.98 -23.24
N GLU A 74 7.01 8.80 -23.25
CA GLU A 74 7.67 7.52 -22.95
C GLU A 74 8.79 7.16 -23.93
N LYS A 75 8.65 7.52 -25.21
CA LYS A 75 9.64 7.24 -26.25
C LYS A 75 10.87 8.14 -26.18
N GLN A 76 10.73 9.32 -25.58
CA GLN A 76 11.82 10.29 -25.44
C GLN A 76 12.59 10.14 -24.13
N GLU A 77 12.06 9.34 -23.19
CA GLU A 77 12.63 9.22 -21.86
C GLU A 77 13.58 8.04 -21.63
N LEU A 78 14.29 8.13 -20.51
CA LEU A 78 15.09 7.01 -20.01
C LEU A 78 14.19 5.80 -19.77
N PRO A 79 14.68 4.57 -20.04
CA PRO A 79 13.91 3.35 -19.84
C PRO A 79 13.86 2.98 -18.35
N TYR A 80 13.19 3.81 -17.53
CA TYR A 80 13.19 3.76 -16.07
C TYR A 80 12.86 2.37 -15.52
N ILE A 81 11.82 1.74 -16.06
CA ILE A 81 11.39 0.38 -15.66
C ILE A 81 12.53 -0.62 -15.88
N LYS A 82 13.16 -0.61 -17.05
CA LYS A 82 14.26 -1.53 -17.38
C LYS A 82 15.48 -1.29 -16.49
N MET A 83 15.84 -0.02 -16.27
CA MET A 83 16.97 0.37 -15.43
C MET A 83 16.78 -0.07 -13.98
N LEU A 84 15.60 0.21 -13.40
CA LEU A 84 15.28 -0.12 -12.01
C LEU A 84 15.13 -1.63 -11.83
N ASN A 85 14.34 -2.31 -12.66
CA ASN A 85 14.13 -3.76 -12.55
C ASN A 85 15.39 -4.58 -12.86
N GLY A 86 16.36 -4.03 -13.60
CA GLY A 86 17.68 -4.65 -13.79
C GLY A 86 18.57 -4.60 -12.55
N THR A 87 18.26 -3.72 -11.58
CA THR A 87 19.03 -3.56 -10.34
C THR A 87 18.29 -4.11 -9.12
N LEU A 88 16.96 -4.08 -9.12
CA LEU A 88 16.12 -4.54 -8.01
C LEU A 88 16.13 -6.07 -7.87
N PRO A 89 16.01 -6.59 -6.62
CA PRO A 89 15.85 -8.02 -6.38
C PRO A 89 14.56 -8.55 -7.02
N LYS A 90 14.48 -9.86 -7.28
CA LYS A 90 13.33 -10.48 -7.98
C LYS A 90 11.97 -10.26 -7.31
N SER A 91 11.97 -10.03 -6.00
CA SER A 91 10.77 -9.77 -5.19
C SER A 91 10.24 -8.33 -5.25
N ILE A 92 10.97 -7.40 -5.88
CA ILE A 92 10.55 -6.00 -6.04
C ILE A 92 10.52 -5.68 -7.53
N ARG A 93 9.40 -5.13 -8.00
CA ARG A 93 9.22 -4.76 -9.41
C ARG A 93 8.57 -3.40 -9.53
N VAL A 94 9.15 -2.55 -10.35
CA VAL A 94 8.51 -1.36 -10.90
C VAL A 94 7.65 -1.82 -12.08
N LEU A 95 6.35 -1.57 -12.00
CA LEU A 95 5.39 -2.04 -13.02
C LEU A 95 5.11 -0.97 -14.08
N ALA A 96 5.10 0.30 -13.67
CA ALA A 96 4.79 1.43 -14.53
C ALA A 96 5.41 2.71 -13.94
N TRP A 97 5.47 3.76 -14.76
CA TRP A 97 5.76 5.13 -14.34
C TRP A 97 4.90 6.08 -15.18
N ALA A 98 4.71 7.30 -14.71
CA ALA A 98 4.07 8.38 -15.47
C ALA A 98 4.62 9.72 -15.01
N PRO A 99 4.74 10.73 -15.89
CA PRO A 99 4.98 12.10 -15.47
C PRO A 99 3.77 12.61 -14.68
N VAL A 100 4.02 13.44 -13.68
CA VAL A 100 2.99 14.03 -12.79
C VAL A 100 3.27 15.52 -12.61
N PRO A 101 2.30 16.32 -12.13
CA PRO A 101 2.56 17.70 -11.72
C PRO A 101 3.65 17.77 -10.63
N GLU A 102 4.37 18.88 -10.57
CA GLU A 102 5.49 19.07 -9.63
C GLU A 102 5.04 19.02 -8.16
N ASP A 103 3.81 19.47 -7.88
CA ASP A 103 3.20 19.45 -6.55
C ASP A 103 2.53 18.11 -6.21
N PHE A 104 2.63 17.10 -7.09
CA PHE A 104 2.00 15.81 -6.86
C PHE A 104 2.59 15.06 -5.66
N SER A 105 1.71 14.60 -4.79
CA SER A 105 2.05 13.69 -3.69
C SER A 105 1.21 12.42 -3.74
N ALA A 106 1.89 11.30 -4.00
CA ALA A 106 1.32 9.96 -3.86
C ALA A 106 0.72 9.71 -2.46
N ARG A 107 1.21 10.39 -1.43
CA ARG A 107 0.68 10.29 -0.06
C ARG A 107 -0.62 11.08 0.11
N HIS A 108 -0.59 12.37 -0.21
CA HIS A 108 -1.65 13.31 0.15
C HIS A 108 -2.82 13.30 -0.83
N GLN A 109 -2.56 13.00 -2.11
CA GLN A 109 -3.61 12.86 -3.14
C GLN A 109 -4.13 11.43 -3.26
N CYS A 110 -3.66 10.49 -2.43
CA CYS A 110 -4.25 9.15 -2.34
C CYS A 110 -5.68 9.24 -1.76
N THR A 111 -6.66 8.87 -2.57
CA THR A 111 -8.08 8.92 -2.23
C THR A 111 -8.56 7.68 -1.48
N GLN A 112 -7.99 6.51 -1.79
CA GLN A 112 -8.39 5.24 -1.21
C GLN A 112 -7.23 4.24 -1.20
N ARG A 113 -7.20 3.38 -0.18
CA ARG A 113 -6.34 2.21 -0.10
C ARG A 113 -7.21 0.97 -0.01
N THR A 114 -6.90 -0.04 -0.82
CA THR A 114 -7.51 -1.36 -0.75
C THR A 114 -6.48 -2.34 -0.22
N TYR A 115 -6.84 -3.07 0.82
CA TYR A 115 -6.05 -4.17 1.34
C TYR A 115 -6.81 -5.48 1.16
N THR A 116 -6.02 -6.50 0.84
CA THR A 116 -6.45 -7.88 0.73
C THR A 116 -5.72 -8.67 1.80
N TYR A 117 -6.46 -9.37 2.65
CA TYR A 117 -5.92 -10.30 3.64
C TYR A 117 -6.32 -11.72 3.25
N LEU A 118 -5.33 -12.54 2.92
CA LEU A 118 -5.51 -13.95 2.58
C LEU A 118 -5.28 -14.80 3.83
N PHE A 119 -6.21 -15.69 4.16
CA PHE A 119 -6.13 -16.54 5.34
C PHE A 119 -6.78 -17.90 5.09
N PRO A 120 -6.33 -18.97 5.79
CA PRO A 120 -6.95 -20.28 5.65
C PRO A 120 -8.44 -20.22 5.99
N LYS A 121 -9.25 -20.99 5.27
CA LYS A 121 -10.65 -21.19 5.59
C LYS A 121 -10.74 -21.77 7.00
N GLY A 122 -11.55 -21.11 7.81
CA GLY A 122 -11.88 -21.54 9.16
C GLY A 122 -13.33 -21.22 9.45
N ASN A 123 -13.73 -21.37 10.70
CA ASN A 123 -15.02 -20.89 11.15
C ASN A 123 -14.90 -19.37 11.26
N PHE A 124 -15.35 -18.63 10.25
CA PHE A 124 -15.42 -17.18 10.26
C PHE A 124 -16.88 -16.77 10.04
N ASP A 125 -17.37 -15.84 10.86
CA ASP A 125 -18.65 -15.20 10.59
C ASP A 125 -18.46 -14.11 9.53
N ILE A 126 -18.87 -14.42 8.30
CA ILE A 126 -18.75 -13.52 7.15
C ILE A 126 -19.62 -12.27 7.35
N GLN A 127 -20.75 -12.38 8.07
CA GLN A 127 -21.70 -11.27 8.25
C GLN A 127 -21.18 -10.22 9.23
N ALA A 128 -20.35 -10.61 10.20
CA ALA A 128 -19.72 -9.67 11.13
C ALA A 128 -18.84 -8.63 10.41
N CYS A 129 -18.34 -8.94 9.21
CA CYS A 129 -17.53 -8.02 8.41
C CYS A 129 -18.30 -6.77 7.98
N ASP A 130 -19.61 -6.88 7.76
CA ASP A 130 -20.45 -5.77 7.30
C ASP A 130 -20.59 -4.67 8.36
N LEU A 131 -20.45 -5.02 9.65
CA LEU A 131 -20.49 -4.07 10.78
C LEU A 131 -19.31 -3.09 10.77
N LEU A 132 -18.20 -3.44 10.11
CA LEU A 132 -17.03 -2.57 9.99
C LEU A 132 -17.29 -1.37 9.06
N VAL A 133 -18.26 -1.46 8.16
CA VAL A 133 -18.55 -0.43 7.17
C VAL A 133 -19.19 0.78 7.85
N GLY A 134 -18.76 1.98 7.46
CA GLY A 134 -19.20 3.23 8.07
C GLY A 134 -18.08 3.99 8.77
N GLU A 135 -18.45 5.02 9.52
CA GLU A 135 -17.54 5.86 10.28
C GLU A 135 -17.55 5.47 11.76
N HIS A 136 -16.40 5.00 12.26
CA HIS A 136 -16.28 4.49 13.63
C HIS A 136 -14.97 4.93 14.28
N ASP A 137 -14.93 4.95 15.62
CA ASP A 137 -13.68 5.12 16.38
C ASP A 137 -12.94 3.77 16.48
N PHE A 138 -11.83 3.64 15.76
CA PHE A 138 -11.05 2.40 15.70
C PHE A 138 -9.90 2.34 16.71
N ARG A 139 -9.95 3.09 17.82
CA ARG A 139 -8.88 3.08 18.84
C ARG A 139 -8.57 1.69 19.38
N ASN A 140 -9.58 0.87 19.63
CA ASN A 140 -9.43 -0.51 20.12
C ASN A 140 -8.94 -1.49 19.04
N PHE A 141 -8.98 -1.07 17.78
CA PHE A 141 -8.51 -1.86 16.65
C PHE A 141 -7.12 -1.45 16.21
N CYS A 142 -6.34 -0.70 16.96
CA CYS A 142 -5.03 -0.25 16.50
C CYS A 142 -3.97 -0.36 17.59
N ARG A 143 -2.71 -0.35 17.17
CA ARG A 143 -1.61 -0.14 18.12
C ARG A 143 -1.45 1.35 18.36
N ILE A 144 -1.60 1.77 19.61
CA ILE A 144 -1.33 3.15 20.02
C ILE A 144 0.18 3.36 20.03
N ASP A 145 0.64 4.36 19.27
CA ASP A 145 2.00 4.87 19.30
C ASP A 145 2.04 6.02 20.32
N MET A 146 2.89 5.89 21.33
CA MET A 146 3.00 6.85 22.45
C MET A 146 3.68 8.17 22.05
N ASN A 147 4.09 8.33 20.79
CA ASN A 147 4.46 9.63 20.24
C ASN A 147 3.30 10.62 20.39
N LYS A 148 3.58 11.82 20.93
CA LYS A 148 2.58 12.85 21.22
C LYS A 148 1.63 13.13 20.03
N GLU A 149 2.17 13.29 18.82
CA GLU A 149 1.36 13.55 17.61
C GLU A 149 0.43 12.37 17.26
N ARG A 150 0.82 11.15 17.63
CA ARG A 150 0.06 9.92 17.37
C ARG A 150 -0.94 9.59 18.46
N VAL A 151 -0.74 10.08 19.68
CA VAL A 151 -1.72 9.96 20.77
C VAL A 151 -2.86 10.96 20.57
N GLU A 152 -2.53 12.17 20.12
CA GLU A 152 -3.50 13.25 19.93
C GLU A 152 -4.24 13.18 18.57
N MET A 153 -3.91 12.19 17.72
CA MET A 153 -4.54 12.05 16.41
C MET A 153 -5.97 11.51 16.50
N SER A 154 -6.79 11.79 15.48
CA SER A 154 -8.09 11.15 15.33
C SER A 154 -7.93 9.64 15.03
N TYR A 155 -8.66 8.83 15.79
CA TYR A 155 -8.83 7.39 15.62
C TYR A 155 -10.09 7.04 14.81
N VAL A 156 -10.90 8.04 14.46
CA VAL A 156 -12.08 7.85 13.64
C VAL A 156 -11.67 7.56 12.20
N ARG A 157 -12.20 6.49 11.62
CA ARG A 157 -11.99 6.13 10.21
C ARG A 157 -13.30 5.76 9.57
N THR A 158 -13.40 6.07 8.28
CA THR A 158 -14.50 5.63 7.43
C THR A 158 -14.05 4.44 6.60
N ILE A 159 -14.64 3.27 6.83
CA ILE A 159 -14.48 2.10 5.98
C ILE A 159 -15.58 2.14 4.94
N ASN A 160 -15.19 2.22 3.67
CA ASN A 160 -16.13 2.33 2.55
C ASN A 160 -16.60 0.96 2.04
N TYR A 161 -15.83 -0.09 2.32
CA TYR A 161 -16.10 -1.45 1.87
C TYR A 161 -15.33 -2.44 2.74
N ALA A 162 -15.97 -3.51 3.16
CA ALA A 162 -15.36 -4.67 3.78
C ALA A 162 -16.15 -5.91 3.34
N ARG A 163 -15.46 -6.98 2.93
CA ARG A 163 -16.10 -8.24 2.55
C ARG A 163 -15.14 -9.41 2.71
N ILE A 164 -15.64 -10.51 3.25
CA ILE A 164 -14.96 -11.82 3.20
C ILE A 164 -15.56 -12.64 2.06
N SER A 165 -14.71 -13.25 1.23
CA SER A 165 -15.12 -14.17 0.16
C SER A 165 -14.20 -15.38 0.07
N ALA A 166 -14.75 -16.53 -0.33
CA ALA A 166 -13.96 -17.69 -0.68
C ALA A 166 -13.18 -17.46 -1.99
N ILE A 167 -11.95 -17.97 -2.05
CA ILE A 167 -11.06 -17.83 -3.22
C ILE A 167 -11.29 -18.96 -4.23
N SER A 168 -11.78 -20.11 -3.78
CA SER A 168 -12.18 -21.24 -4.62
C SER A 168 -13.58 -21.74 -4.26
N ASP A 169 -14.37 -22.08 -5.27
CA ASP A 169 -15.65 -22.78 -5.12
C ASP A 169 -15.48 -24.31 -5.01
N ASP A 170 -14.25 -24.82 -5.10
CA ASP A 170 -13.96 -26.26 -5.08
C ASP A 170 -13.90 -26.78 -3.64
N ILE A 171 -15.03 -27.32 -3.19
CA ILE A 171 -15.35 -27.74 -1.82
C ILE A 171 -14.39 -28.83 -1.27
N SER A 172 -13.52 -29.41 -2.11
CA SER A 172 -12.74 -30.60 -1.77
C SER A 172 -11.32 -30.35 -1.25
N SER A 173 -10.81 -29.12 -1.30
CA SER A 173 -9.44 -28.84 -0.85
C SER A 173 -9.37 -28.54 0.66
N PRO A 174 -8.56 -29.28 1.45
CA PRO A 174 -8.26 -28.90 2.83
C PRO A 174 -7.44 -27.60 2.93
N TYR A 175 -7.07 -27.00 1.80
CA TYR A 175 -6.35 -25.73 1.68
C TYR A 175 -7.22 -24.63 1.07
N ASP A 176 -8.52 -24.62 1.35
CA ASP A 176 -9.36 -23.47 0.98
C ASP A 176 -8.87 -22.21 1.70
N PHE A 177 -8.91 -21.08 0.99
CA PHE A 177 -8.58 -19.76 1.55
C PHE A 177 -9.78 -18.83 1.44
N PHE A 178 -9.89 -17.97 2.45
CA PHE A 178 -10.75 -16.80 2.42
C PHE A 178 -9.91 -15.54 2.16
N GLU A 179 -10.56 -14.57 1.56
CA GLU A 179 -10.04 -13.25 1.27
C GLU A 179 -10.90 -12.22 1.99
N LEU A 180 -10.30 -11.42 2.88
CA LEU A 180 -10.88 -10.15 3.31
C LEU A 180 -10.42 -9.06 2.34
N THR A 181 -11.35 -8.41 1.67
CA THR A 181 -11.09 -7.16 0.94
C THR A 181 -11.67 -5.99 1.74
N ILE A 182 -10.81 -5.03 2.10
CA ILE A 182 -11.18 -3.85 2.89
C ILE A 182 -10.67 -2.56 2.24
N LYS A 183 -11.53 -1.53 2.18
CA LYS A 183 -11.23 -0.25 1.51
C LYS A 183 -11.57 0.93 2.41
N ALA A 184 -10.64 1.87 2.53
CA ALA A 184 -10.82 3.12 3.27
C ALA A 184 -9.88 4.19 2.70
N LYS A 185 -10.09 5.47 3.08
CA LYS A 185 -9.14 6.54 2.77
C LYS A 185 -7.76 6.24 3.34
N GLY A 186 -7.68 5.69 4.55
CA GLY A 186 -6.44 5.25 5.19
C GLY A 186 -6.74 4.47 6.47
N PHE A 187 -5.72 3.77 6.96
CA PHE A 187 -5.84 2.89 8.13
C PHE A 187 -4.88 3.33 9.24
N LEU A 188 -5.24 3.07 10.49
CA LEU A 188 -4.40 3.23 11.67
C LEU A 188 -3.32 2.14 11.71
N TRP A 189 -2.31 2.34 12.56
CA TRP A 189 -1.25 1.36 12.72
C TRP A 189 -1.80 0.03 13.25
N HIS A 190 -1.47 -1.06 12.55
CA HIS A 190 -2.00 -2.41 12.78
C HIS A 190 -3.53 -2.58 12.60
N GLN A 191 -4.27 -1.59 12.09
CA GLN A 191 -5.73 -1.61 12.12
C GLN A 191 -6.36 -2.90 11.57
N ILE A 192 -5.94 -3.25 10.36
CA ILE A 192 -6.45 -4.40 9.62
C ILE A 192 -6.08 -5.72 10.33
N ARG A 193 -4.91 -5.78 10.98
CA ARG A 193 -4.47 -6.99 11.70
C ARG A 193 -5.31 -7.21 12.95
N CYS A 194 -5.65 -6.15 13.68
CA CYS A 194 -6.53 -6.24 14.85
C CYS A 194 -7.96 -6.59 14.44
N ILE A 195 -8.48 -6.01 13.34
CA ILE A 195 -9.77 -6.39 12.77
C ILE A 195 -9.80 -7.90 12.46
N MET A 196 -8.78 -8.40 11.76
CA MET A 196 -8.69 -9.84 11.44
C MET A 196 -8.62 -10.72 12.69
N ALA A 197 -7.92 -10.28 13.73
CA ALA A 197 -7.87 -11.01 15.00
C ALA A 197 -9.26 -11.13 15.63
N LEU A 198 -10.02 -10.02 15.69
CA LEU A 198 -11.37 -10.06 16.25
C LEU A 198 -12.33 -10.91 15.41
N LEU A 199 -12.29 -10.79 14.08
CA LEU A 199 -13.12 -11.61 13.19
C LEU A 199 -12.83 -13.10 13.38
N CYS A 200 -11.59 -13.46 13.72
CA CYS A 200 -11.22 -14.82 14.08
C CYS A 200 -11.84 -15.26 15.41
N GLU A 201 -11.82 -14.40 16.44
CA GLU A 201 -12.43 -14.69 17.75
C GLU A 201 -13.95 -14.87 17.64
N ILE A 202 -14.62 -14.00 16.85
CA ILE A 202 -16.07 -14.13 16.56
C ILE A 202 -16.34 -15.44 15.81
N GLY A 203 -15.53 -15.75 14.79
CA GLY A 203 -15.64 -16.99 14.04
C GLY A 203 -15.46 -18.26 14.89
N CYS A 204 -14.57 -18.20 15.88
CA CYS A 204 -14.36 -19.24 16.89
C CYS A 204 -15.43 -19.26 18.00
N GLN A 205 -16.41 -18.35 17.96
CA GLN A 205 -17.46 -18.16 18.98
C GLN A 205 -16.93 -17.77 20.37
N ASN A 206 -15.72 -17.23 20.46
CA ASN A 206 -15.19 -16.67 21.70
C ASN A 206 -15.78 -15.27 21.97
N GLU A 207 -16.22 -14.58 20.93
CA GLU A 207 -16.83 -13.25 20.99
C GLU A 207 -18.11 -13.18 20.15
N GLN A 208 -18.98 -12.22 20.47
CA GLN A 208 -20.21 -11.96 19.73
C GLN A 208 -20.01 -10.83 18.70
N PRO A 209 -20.65 -10.85 17.52
CA PRO A 209 -20.46 -9.82 16.49
C PRO A 209 -20.68 -8.37 16.94
N GLN A 210 -21.52 -8.14 17.96
CA GLN A 210 -21.86 -6.83 18.51
C GLN A 210 -20.68 -6.12 19.21
N VAL A 211 -19.55 -6.80 19.39
CA VAL A 211 -18.32 -6.20 19.94
C VAL A 211 -17.57 -5.34 18.90
N ILE A 212 -17.89 -5.49 17.61
CA ILE A 212 -17.43 -4.62 16.53
C ILE A 212 -18.08 -3.24 16.68
#